data_AF-A0A077NJW8-F1
#
_entry.id   AF-A0A077NJW8-F1
#
_cell.length_a   1.000
_cell.length_b   1.000
_cell.length_c   1.000
_cell.angle_alpha   90.00
_cell.angle_beta   90.00
_cell.angle_gamma   90.00
#
_symmetry.space_group_name_H-M   'P 1'
#
loop_
_entity.id
_entity.type
_entity.pdbx_description
1 polymer ?
#
loop_
_entity_poly.entity_id
_entity_poly.type
_entity_poly.pdbx_seq_one_letter_code
_entity_poly.pdbx_strand_id
1 'polypeptide(L)' 'MQNIDCNLYHKTPTVYVFDNRGQNIREIAFHRTTADGNTDVRITHHRYNISGYQDIRISG' A
#
# COMPACT_ATOMS: atom_id res chain seq x y z
N MET A 1 14.77 -1.64 25.59
CA MET A 1 14.11 -2.10 24.35
C MET A 1 12.62 -2.02 24.57
N GLN A 2 11.88 -1.26 23.75
CA GLN A 2 10.41 -1.32 23.77
C GLN A 2 9.98 -2.75 23.44
N ASN A 3 9.07 -3.30 24.23
CA ASN A 3 8.43 -4.57 23.93
C ASN A 3 7.46 -4.31 22.79
N ILE A 4 7.92 -4.54 21.56
CA ILE A 4 7.10 -4.39 20.36
C ILE A 4 6.26 -5.65 20.26
N ASP A 5 4.95 -5.50 20.36
CA ASP A 5 4.04 -6.58 20.06
C ASP A 5 4.10 -6.90 18.56
N CYS A 6 4.70 -8.03 18.20
CA CYS A 6 4.81 -8.50 16.82
C CYS A 6 3.43 -8.63 16.13
N ASN A 7 2.36 -8.79 16.89
CA ASN A 7 1.01 -8.88 16.35
C ASN A 7 0.56 -7.56 15.70
N LEU A 8 1.15 -6.42 16.06
CA LEU A 8 0.89 -5.11 15.43
C LEU A 8 1.11 -5.14 13.90
N TYR A 9 2.23 -5.73 13.47
CA TYR A 9 2.64 -5.80 12.06
C TYR A 9 2.25 -7.10 11.36
N HIS A 10 1.60 -8.01 12.09
CA HIS A 10 1.15 -9.27 11.52
C HIS A 10 0.13 -9.00 10.40
N LYS A 11 0.41 -9.54 9.20
CA LYS A 11 -0.41 -9.37 7.97
C LYS A 11 -0.58 -7.91 7.53
N THR A 12 0.42 -7.05 7.76
CA THR A 12 0.44 -5.69 7.21
C THR A 12 1.56 -5.49 6.17
N PRO A 13 1.56 -6.22 5.03
CA PRO A 13 2.56 -6.03 3.99
C PRO A 13 2.35 -4.70 3.24
N THR A 14 3.34 -4.26 2.50
CA THR A 14 3.12 -3.33 1.37
C THR A 14 2.98 -4.16 0.11
N VAL A 15 1.92 -3.92 -0.66
CA VAL A 15 1.65 -4.64 -1.91
C VAL A 15 1.67 -3.68 -3.08
N TYR A 16 2.44 -4.03 -4.10
CA TYR A 16 2.49 -3.32 -5.38
C TYR A 16 1.72 -4.10 -6.44
N VAL A 17 0.79 -3.44 -7.11
CA VAL A 17 0.00 -4.02 -8.20
C VAL A 17 0.48 -3.44 -9.52
N PHE A 18 0.94 -4.30 -10.41
CA PHE A 18 1.47 -3.90 -11.71
C PHE A 18 0.43 -4.11 -12.83
N ASP A 19 0.43 -3.22 -13.82
CA ASP A 19 -0.29 -3.43 -15.08
C ASP A 19 0.46 -4.42 -16.00
N ASN A 20 -0.13 -4.73 -17.15
CA ASN A 20 0.48 -5.62 -18.16
C ASN A 20 1.74 -5.02 -18.84
N ARG A 21 2.11 -3.78 -18.52
CA ARG A 21 3.35 -3.12 -18.97
C ARG A 21 4.41 -3.10 -17.87
N GLY A 22 4.13 -3.66 -16.69
CA GLY A 22 5.03 -3.66 -15.54
C GLY A 22 5.05 -2.34 -14.76
N GLN A 23 4.06 -1.47 -14.93
CA GLN A 23 3.96 -0.21 -14.19
C GLN A 23 3.14 -0.41 -12.91
N ASN A 24 3.61 0.14 -11.80
CA ASN A 24 2.91 0.07 -10.51
C ASN A 24 1.66 0.97 -10.54
N ILE A 25 0.48 0.39 -10.72
CA ILE A 25 -0.79 1.12 -10.79
C ILE A 25 -1.48 1.26 -9.43
N ARG A 26 -1.10 0.46 -8.43
CA ARG A 26 -1.61 0.59 -7.06
C ARG A 26 -0.56 0.20 -6.03
N GLU A 27 -0.38 1.07 -5.05
CA GLU A 27 0.31 0.77 -3.81
C GLU A 27 -0.75 0.56 -2.73
N ILE A 28 -0.81 -0.65 -2.17
CA ILE A 28 -1.73 -1.02 -1.08
C ILE A 28 -0.91 -1.15 0.19
N ALA A 29 -1.24 -0.32 1.18
CA ALA A 29 -0.65 -0.35 2.51
C ALA A 29 -1.70 -0.76 3.53
N PHE A 30 -1.30 -1.63 4.45
CA PHE A 30 -2.14 -2.05 5.57
C PHE A 30 -1.62 -1.35 6.83
N HIS A 31 -2.49 -0.61 7.50
CA HIS A 31 -2.12 0.20 8.65
C HIS A 31 -2.96 -0.16 9.86
N ARG A 32 -2.33 -0.20 11.03
CA ARG A 32 -3.00 -0.44 12.30
C ARG A 32 -2.21 0.23 13.42
N THR A 33 -2.91 0.82 14.39
CA THR A 33 -2.29 1.60 15.48
C THR A 33 -2.10 0.79 16.77
N THR A 34 -2.80 -0.33 16.94
CA THR A 34 -2.71 -1.22 18.12
C THR A 34 -2.75 -2.68 17.70
N ALA A 35 -2.11 -3.60 18.43
CA ALA A 35 -2.00 -5.02 18.03
C ALA A 35 -3.35 -5.71 17.79
N ASP A 36 -4.34 -5.42 18.63
CA ASP A 36 -5.70 -5.97 18.54
C ASP A 36 -6.68 -5.06 17.78
N GLY A 37 -6.18 -3.98 17.19
CA GLY A 37 -6.99 -3.03 16.43
C GLY A 37 -7.44 -3.56 15.07
N ASN A 38 -8.37 -2.84 14.46
CA ASN A 38 -8.74 -3.08 13.07
C ASN A 38 -7.61 -2.66 12.12
N THR A 39 -7.45 -3.41 11.03
CA THR A 39 -6.53 -3.06 9.96
C THR A 39 -7.23 -2.15 8.95
N ASP A 40 -6.68 -0.96 8.77
CA ASP A 40 -7.05 0.00 7.73
C ASP A 40 -6.33 -0.35 6.42
N VAL A 41 -7.03 -0.24 5.29
CA VAL A 41 -6.49 -0.53 3.96
C VAL A 41 -6.41 0.77 3.18
N ARG A 42 -5.18 1.22 2.95
CA ARG A 42 -4.87 2.47 2.25
C ARG A 42 -4.40 2.14 0.85
N ILE A 43 -5.02 2.76 -0.15
CA ILE A 43 -4.73 2.49 -1.55
C ILE A 43 -4.33 3.78 -2.23
N THR A 44 -3.09 3.83 -2.69
CA THR A 44 -2.66 4.86 -3.63
C THR A 44 -2.79 4.34 -5.05
N HIS A 45 -3.53 5.06 -5.88
CA HIS A 45 -3.67 4.80 -7.30
C HIS A 45 -2.69 5.63 -8.13
N HIS A 46 -2.04 4.98 -9.08
CA HIS A 46 -1.19 5.61 -10.09
C HIS A 46 -1.80 5.37 -11.48
N ARG A 47 -1.83 6.40 -12.32
CA ARG A 47 -2.20 6.28 -13.73
C ARG A 47 -1.05 6.77 -14.60
N TYR A 48 -0.80 6.04 -15.67
CA TYR A 48 0.27 6.32 -16.62
C TYR A 48 -0.33 6.55 -18.00
N ASN A 49 0.22 7.52 -18.73
CA ASN A 49 -0.19 7.81 -20.09
C ASN A 49 0.32 6.73 -21.08
N ILE A 50 0.05 6.94 -22.37
CA ILE A 50 0.45 6.02 -23.44
C ILE A 50 1.97 5.83 -23.53
N SER A 51 2.74 6.87 -23.20
CA SER A 51 4.21 6.87 -23.23
C SER A 51 4.85 6.29 -21.96
N GLY A 52 4.03 5.89 -20.97
CA GLY A 52 4.50 5.30 -19.72
C GLY A 52 4.92 6.32 -18.65
N TYR A 53 4.61 7.60 -18.83
CA TYR A 53 4.83 8.60 -17.79
C TYR A 53 3.63 8.67 -16.84
N GLN A 54 3.91 8.83 -15.55
CA GLN A 54 2.86 8.99 -14.55
C GLN A 54 2.13 10.32 -14.76
N ASP A 55 0.82 10.23 -14.90
CA ASP A 55 -0.08 11.37 -15.13
C ASP A 55 -0.81 11.76 -13.84
N ILE A 56 -1.29 10.77 -13.08
CA ILE A 56 -2.09 10.99 -11.88
C ILE A 56 -1.61 10.10 -10.74
N ARG A 57 -1.53 10.67 -9.53
CA ARG A 57 -1.43 9.95 -8.25
C ARG A 57 -2.56 10.39 -7.33
N ILE A 58 -3.33 9.44 -6.82
CA ILE A 58 -4.40 9.68 -5.85
C ILE A 58 -4.15 8.79 -4.64
N SER A 59 -3.98 9.39 -3.46
CA SER A 59 -3.86 8.66 -2.20
C SER A 59 -5.22 8.64 -1.50
N GLY A 60 -5.69 7.46 -1.11
CA GLY A 60 -6.90 7.24 -0.32
C GLY A 60 -6.61 6.59 1.03
#